data_AF-A0AAJ2H5F5-F1
#
_entry.id   AF-A0AAJ2H5F5-F1
#
_cell.length_a   1.000
_cell.length_b   1.000
_cell.length_c   1.000
_cell.angle_alpha   90.00
_cell.angle_beta   90.00
_cell.angle_gamma   90.00
#
_symmetry.space_group_name_H-M   'P 1'
#
loop_
_entity.id
_entity.type
_entity.pdbx_description
1 polymer ?
#
loop_
_entity_poly.entity_id
_entity_poly.type
_entity_poly.pdbx_seq_one_letter_code
_entity_poly.pdbx_strand_id
1 'polypeptide(L)'
;PTQQSLSYQLPAYSWQLVNATNAKNQRIDSLFVRADMPLTLNFQNNRISVLNSCNNMSGTFNLSGNNLTTKHIASTMMACATPLDQLDRQVSQLIAGKTTVEIYPKQPNAKRTPELTLTTTQGDTLTFKGIATPETLYGSKAETIFLEIAPETKTCSAGTRQMDCLQIKEVNYD
;
A
#
# COMPACT_ATOMS: atom_id res chain seq x y z
N PRO A 1 -4.13 -8.88 22.85
CA PRO A 1 -3.53 -9.74 21.81
C PRO A 1 -3.81 -9.27 20.37
N THR A 2 -5.06 -8.97 20.01
CA THR A 2 -5.51 -8.61 18.65
C THR A 2 -5.04 -7.23 18.15
N GLN A 3 -4.94 -6.24 19.03
CA GLN A 3 -4.51 -4.88 18.64
C GLN A 3 -3.02 -4.83 18.25
N GLN A 4 -2.18 -5.60 18.96
CA GLN A 4 -0.73 -5.67 18.71
C GLN A 4 -0.40 -6.42 17.41
N SER A 5 -1.25 -7.38 17.00
CA SER A 5 -1.09 -8.06 15.73
C SER A 5 -1.48 -7.18 14.54
N LEU A 6 -2.50 -6.31 14.67
CA LEU A 6 -2.90 -5.37 13.61
C LEU A 6 -1.87 -4.26 13.40
N SER A 7 -1.31 -3.69 14.47
CA SER A 7 -0.28 -2.64 14.37
C SER A 7 1.00 -3.11 13.68
N TYR A 8 1.30 -4.41 13.72
CA TYR A 8 2.42 -5.00 13.01
C TYR A 8 2.07 -5.41 11.57
N GLN A 9 0.87 -5.97 11.35
CA GLN A 9 0.49 -6.50 10.03
C GLN A 9 0.09 -5.41 9.04
N LEU A 10 -0.64 -4.37 9.46
CA LEU A 10 -1.06 -3.30 8.55
C LEU A 10 0.11 -2.64 7.79
N PRO A 11 1.25 -2.30 8.44
CA PRO A 11 2.41 -1.74 7.73
C PRO A 11 3.27 -2.77 6.99
N ALA A 12 3.10 -4.08 7.23
CA ALA A 12 3.88 -5.13 6.58
C ALA A 12 3.47 -5.40 5.12
N TYR A 13 2.32 -4.85 4.70
CA TYR A 13 1.78 -5.08 3.36
C TYR A 13 1.27 -3.79 2.73
N SER A 14 1.36 -3.73 1.40
CA SER A 14 0.60 -2.84 0.56
C SER A 14 -0.72 -3.53 0.18
N TRP A 15 -1.85 -2.94 0.57
CA TRP A 15 -3.16 -3.58 0.49
C TRP A 15 -3.88 -3.18 -0.80
N GLN A 16 -3.92 -4.07 -1.78
CA GLN A 16 -4.56 -3.83 -3.08
C GLN A 16 -6.00 -4.28 -3.08
N LEU A 17 -6.93 -3.41 -3.49
CA LEU A 17 -8.36 -3.70 -3.50
C LEU A 17 -8.66 -4.87 -4.45
N VAL A 18 -9.44 -5.84 -3.96
CA VAL A 18 -9.92 -6.98 -4.76
C VAL A 18 -11.44 -7.03 -4.83
N ASN A 19 -12.14 -6.57 -3.79
CA ASN A 19 -13.59 -6.54 -3.75
C ASN A 19 -14.10 -5.35 -2.93
N ALA A 20 -15.26 -4.80 -3.31
CA ALA A 20 -15.95 -3.79 -2.53
C ALA A 20 -17.45 -3.88 -2.75
N THR A 21 -18.21 -3.98 -1.67
CA THR A 21 -19.67 -4.07 -1.68
C THR A 21 -20.28 -3.10 -0.70
N ASN A 22 -21.44 -2.54 -1.05
CA ASN A 22 -22.21 -1.74 -0.12
C ASN A 22 -22.93 -2.64 0.92
N ALA A 23 -23.61 -2.03 1.89
CA ALA A 23 -24.41 -2.73 2.91
C ALA A 23 -25.50 -3.67 2.36
N LYS A 24 -25.91 -3.49 1.10
CA LYS A 24 -26.87 -4.36 0.39
C LYS A 24 -26.19 -5.47 -0.42
N ASN A 25 -24.88 -5.66 -0.22
CA ASN A 25 -24.03 -6.61 -0.95
C ASN A 25 -23.94 -6.33 -2.46
N GLN A 26 -24.17 -5.08 -2.88
CA GLN A 26 -24.00 -4.66 -4.28
C GLN A 26 -22.59 -4.13 -4.49
N ARG A 27 -21.95 -4.50 -5.60
CA ARG A 27 -20.60 -4.06 -5.91
C ARG A 27 -20.52 -2.53 -6.05
N ILE A 28 -19.45 -1.95 -5.53
CA ILE A 28 -19.15 -0.52 -5.67
C ILE A 28 -18.23 -0.32 -6.87
N ASP A 29 -18.81 -0.28 -8.08
CA ASP A 29 -18.05 -0.28 -9.35
C ASP A 29 -17.14 0.94 -9.53
N SER A 30 -17.46 2.08 -8.92
CA SER A 30 -16.64 3.30 -8.98
C SER A 30 -15.23 3.13 -8.41
N LEU A 31 -14.96 2.08 -7.62
CA LEU A 31 -13.63 1.77 -7.10
C LEU A 31 -12.78 0.92 -8.07
N PHE A 32 -13.35 0.43 -9.17
CA PHE A 32 -12.70 -0.52 -10.10
C PHE A 32 -12.45 0.06 -11.49
N VAL A 33 -12.38 1.40 -11.61
CA VAL A 33 -12.25 2.09 -12.89
C VAL A 33 -10.83 2.03 -13.49
N ARG A 34 -9.84 1.54 -12.73
CA ARG A 34 -8.45 1.33 -13.16
C ARG A 34 -8.03 -0.13 -12.94
N ALA A 35 -8.36 -1.01 -13.87
CA ALA A 35 -8.10 -2.45 -13.72
C ALA A 35 -6.60 -2.78 -13.53
N ASP A 36 -5.72 -2.09 -14.27
CA ASP A 36 -4.26 -2.32 -14.22
C ASP A 36 -3.57 -1.63 -13.04
N MET A 37 -4.26 -0.69 -12.37
CA MET A 37 -3.77 0.03 -11.20
C MET A 37 -4.84 0.01 -10.09
N PRO A 38 -5.02 -1.14 -9.41
CA PRO A 38 -6.03 -1.27 -8.37
C PRO A 38 -5.81 -0.26 -7.24
N LEU A 39 -6.89 0.28 -6.71
CA LEU A 39 -6.87 1.13 -5.52
C LEU A 39 -6.07 0.43 -4.41
N THR A 40 -5.11 1.13 -3.81
CA THR A 40 -4.17 0.54 -2.86
C THR A 40 -4.09 1.37 -1.59
N LEU A 41 -4.04 0.72 -0.43
CA LEU A 41 -3.85 1.36 0.86
C LEU A 41 -2.50 0.95 1.46
N ASN A 42 -1.76 1.95 1.93
CA ASN A 42 -0.54 1.73 2.72
C ASN A 42 -0.72 2.32 4.12
N PHE A 43 -0.22 1.60 5.13
CA PHE A 43 -0.23 2.05 6.52
C PHE A 43 1.22 2.21 6.99
N GLN A 44 1.59 3.38 7.50
CA GLN A 44 2.92 3.60 8.05
C GLN A 44 2.90 4.78 9.02
N ASN A 45 3.61 4.68 10.14
CA ASN A 45 3.75 5.78 11.11
C ASN A 45 2.39 6.41 11.50
N ASN A 46 1.38 5.58 11.79
CA ASN A 46 0.01 6.01 12.11
C ASN A 46 -0.69 6.84 11.00
N ARG A 47 -0.21 6.74 9.76
CA ARG A 47 -0.83 7.34 8.58
C ARG A 47 -1.32 6.26 7.63
N ILE A 48 -2.48 6.52 7.04
CA ILE A 48 -3.01 5.77 5.91
C ILE A 48 -2.77 6.62 4.66
N SER A 49 -2.28 5.99 3.60
CA SER A 49 -2.14 6.60 2.28
C SER A 49 -2.99 5.82 1.29
N VAL A 50 -3.68 6.54 0.41
CA VAL A 50 -4.44 5.97 -0.71
C VAL A 50 -3.64 6.21 -1.97
N LEU A 51 -3.35 5.11 -2.64
CA LEU A 51 -2.58 5.07 -3.88
C LEU A 51 -3.47 4.58 -5.01
N ASN A 52 -3.04 4.87 -6.24
CA ASN A 52 -3.73 4.53 -7.49
C ASN A 52 -5.13 5.14 -7.66
N SER A 53 -5.55 5.99 -6.72
CA SER A 53 -6.55 7.04 -6.95
C SER A 53 -6.02 8.10 -7.91
N CYS A 54 -6.86 9.05 -8.29
CA CYS A 54 -6.39 10.17 -9.07
C CYS A 54 -5.60 11.15 -8.19
N ASN A 55 -6.20 11.61 -7.10
CA ASN A 55 -5.51 12.43 -6.11
C ASN A 55 -4.68 11.61 -5.14
N ASN A 56 -3.56 12.20 -4.70
CA ASN A 56 -2.82 11.67 -3.57
C ASN A 56 -3.61 11.98 -2.31
N MET A 57 -4.04 10.94 -1.58
CA MET A 57 -4.80 11.09 -0.35
C MET A 57 -4.07 10.46 0.82
N SER A 58 -4.08 11.14 1.97
CA SER A 58 -3.56 10.57 3.22
C SER A 58 -4.27 11.13 4.44
N GLY A 59 -4.33 10.32 5.50
CA GLY A 59 -4.94 10.69 6.77
C GLY A 59 -4.21 10.07 7.94
N THR A 60 -4.49 10.56 9.14
CA THR A 60 -4.03 9.89 10.36
C THR A 60 -5.05 8.85 10.79
N PHE A 61 -4.59 7.70 11.27
CA PHE A 61 -5.48 6.66 11.80
C PHE A 61 -5.08 6.29 13.23
N ASN A 62 -6.08 5.85 13.99
CA ASN A 62 -5.89 5.25 15.31
C ASN A 62 -6.53 3.87 15.35
N LEU A 63 -5.86 2.93 16.01
CA LEU A 63 -6.37 1.58 16.26
C LEU A 63 -6.82 1.45 17.70
N SER A 64 -8.02 0.92 17.91
CA SER A 64 -8.55 0.53 19.22
C SER A 64 -9.23 -0.83 19.10
N GLY A 65 -8.58 -1.88 19.61
CA GLY A 65 -8.95 -3.26 19.31
C GLY A 65 -8.90 -3.52 17.81
N ASN A 66 -10.04 -3.92 17.23
CA ASN A 66 -10.22 -4.13 15.80
C ASN A 66 -10.81 -2.90 15.09
N ASN A 67 -10.99 -1.77 15.78
CA ASN A 67 -11.51 -0.57 15.13
C ASN A 67 -10.37 0.31 14.64
N LEU A 68 -10.40 0.67 13.36
CA LEU A 68 -9.56 1.70 12.77
C LEU A 68 -10.39 2.96 12.57
N THR A 69 -9.93 4.06 13.15
CA THR A 69 -10.57 5.37 12.96
C THR A 69 -9.64 6.29 12.20
N THR A 70 -10.01 6.64 10.98
CA THR A 70 -9.29 7.60 10.15
C THR A 70 -9.86 9.00 10.37
N LYS A 71 -9.04 9.94 10.82
CA LYS A 71 -9.39 11.35 10.94
C LYS A 71 -8.86 12.11 9.74
N HIS A 72 -9.69 13.02 9.20
CA HIS A 72 -9.35 14.02 8.18
C HIS A 72 -8.40 13.52 7.09
N ILE A 73 -8.98 13.11 5.96
CA ILE A 73 -8.20 12.72 4.79
C ILE A 73 -7.89 13.97 4.00
N ALA A 74 -6.61 14.33 3.97
CA ALA A 74 -6.12 15.35 3.07
C ALA A 74 -5.99 14.75 1.67
N SER A 75 -6.41 15.50 0.66
CA SER A 75 -6.33 15.15 -0.75
C SER A 75 -5.63 16.27 -1.50
N THR A 76 -4.83 15.93 -2.50
CA THR A 76 -4.47 16.90 -3.54
C THR A 76 -5.72 17.35 -4.31
N MET A 77 -5.59 18.44 -5.08
CA MET A 77 -6.67 19.00 -5.90
C MET A 77 -6.35 18.90 -7.41
N MET A 78 -5.85 17.76 -7.85
CA MET A 78 -5.75 17.47 -9.28
C MET A 78 -7.16 17.35 -9.87
N ALA A 79 -7.40 18.09 -10.95
CA ALA A 79 -8.66 18.05 -11.67
C ALA A 79 -8.70 16.78 -12.54
N CYS A 80 -9.44 15.78 -12.06
CA CYS A 80 -9.57 14.49 -12.73
C CYS A 80 -10.91 14.42 -13.45
N ALA A 81 -10.93 13.88 -14.67
CA ALA A 81 -12.17 13.60 -15.37
C ALA A 81 -12.89 12.39 -14.76
N THR A 82 -14.21 12.34 -14.92
CA THR A 82 -14.99 11.12 -14.64
C THR A 82 -14.50 9.97 -15.52
N PRO A 83 -14.34 8.75 -14.98
CA PRO A 83 -14.82 8.29 -13.67
C PRO A 83 -13.81 8.38 -12.50
N LEU A 84 -12.64 8.99 -12.70
CA LEU A 84 -11.60 9.04 -11.67
C LEU A 84 -11.98 9.97 -10.49
N ASP A 85 -12.71 11.04 -10.75
CA ASP A 85 -13.23 11.91 -9.70
C ASP A 85 -14.23 11.20 -8.77
N GLN A 86 -15.02 10.27 -9.31
CA GLN A 86 -15.96 9.44 -8.56
C GLN A 86 -15.22 8.43 -7.69
N LEU A 87 -14.14 7.82 -8.21
CA LEU A 87 -13.27 6.94 -7.42
C LEU A 87 -12.73 7.68 -6.20
N ASP A 88 -12.16 8.88 -6.39
CA ASP A 88 -11.57 9.68 -5.32
C ASP A 88 -12.59 10.02 -4.22
N ARG A 89 -13.78 10.49 -4.61
CA ARG A 89 -14.86 10.77 -3.65
C ARG A 89 -15.31 9.52 -2.91
N GLN A 90 -15.52 8.41 -3.63
CA GLN A 90 -16.02 7.17 -3.05
C GLN A 90 -15.02 6.60 -2.05
N VAL A 91 -13.74 6.51 -2.39
CA VAL A 91 -12.73 5.96 -1.47
C VAL A 91 -12.56 6.88 -0.26
N SER A 92 -12.50 8.20 -0.45
CA SER A 92 -12.36 9.13 0.68
C SER A 92 -13.51 9.01 1.67
N GLN A 93 -14.73 8.74 1.20
CA GLN A 93 -15.90 8.54 2.07
C GLN A 93 -15.82 7.20 2.83
N LEU A 94 -15.48 6.12 2.14
CA LEU A 94 -15.46 4.77 2.71
C LEU A 94 -14.37 4.56 3.77
N ILE A 95 -13.20 5.16 3.58
CA ILE A 95 -12.08 4.98 4.51
C ILE A 95 -12.06 6.03 5.63
N ALA A 96 -12.85 7.10 5.52
CA ALA A 96 -12.98 8.13 6.55
C ALA A 96 -13.88 7.64 7.70
N GLY A 97 -13.56 8.09 8.92
CA GLY A 97 -14.31 7.69 10.10
C GLY A 97 -13.91 6.31 10.61
N LYS A 98 -14.86 5.63 11.25
CA LYS A 98 -14.61 4.37 11.95
C LYS A 98 -14.92 3.18 11.04
N THR A 99 -13.97 2.26 10.95
CA THR A 99 -14.11 0.96 10.29
C THR A 99 -13.70 -0.15 11.26
N THR A 100 -14.30 -1.33 11.10
CA THR A 100 -13.80 -2.56 11.71
C THR A 100 -12.79 -3.19 10.76
N VAL A 101 -11.69 -3.69 11.32
CA VAL A 101 -10.56 -4.29 10.62
C VAL A 101 -10.48 -5.77 10.94
N GLU A 102 -10.39 -6.59 9.91
CA GLU A 102 -10.06 -8.00 10.01
C GLU A 102 -8.94 -8.34 9.04
N ILE A 103 -7.93 -9.10 9.50
CA ILE A 103 -6.86 -9.64 8.66
C ILE A 103 -6.86 -11.16 8.78
N TYR A 104 -6.84 -11.86 7.64
CA TYR A 104 -6.72 -13.30 7.57
C TYR A 104 -5.55 -13.71 6.67
N PRO A 105 -4.70 -14.68 7.06
CA PRO A 105 -4.66 -15.31 8.38
C PRO A 105 -4.28 -14.31 9.47
N LYS A 106 -4.74 -14.54 10.72
CA LYS A 106 -4.49 -13.63 11.85
C LYS A 106 -3.00 -13.47 12.21
N GLN A 107 -2.17 -14.39 11.74
CA GLN A 107 -0.72 -14.39 11.89
C GLN A 107 -0.09 -14.48 10.49
N PRO A 108 1.03 -13.77 10.24
CA PRO A 108 1.75 -13.88 8.97
C PRO A 108 2.07 -15.33 8.61
N ASN A 109 1.88 -15.67 7.34
CA ASN A 109 2.18 -17.00 6.83
C ASN A 109 2.84 -16.86 5.45
N ALA A 110 4.08 -17.31 5.33
CA ALA A 110 4.86 -17.20 4.10
C ALA A 110 4.22 -17.91 2.89
N LYS A 111 3.26 -18.81 3.11
CA LYS A 111 2.57 -19.58 2.05
C LYS A 111 1.19 -19.04 1.68
N ARG A 112 0.68 -18.00 2.36
CA ARG A 112 -0.64 -17.44 2.10
C ARG A 112 -0.57 -15.93 1.99
N THR A 113 -1.12 -15.40 0.90
CA THR A 113 -1.37 -13.96 0.78
C THR A 113 -2.38 -13.54 1.83
N PRO A 114 -2.06 -12.57 2.71
CA PRO A 114 -3.04 -12.10 3.67
C PRO A 114 -4.11 -11.26 2.99
N GLU A 115 -5.31 -11.31 3.53
CA GLU A 115 -6.44 -10.48 3.13
C GLU A 115 -6.82 -9.55 4.27
N LEU A 116 -7.02 -8.28 3.94
CA LEU A 116 -7.54 -7.25 4.83
C LEU A 116 -8.98 -6.95 4.44
N THR A 117 -9.89 -6.99 5.41
CA THR A 117 -11.26 -6.54 5.26
C THR A 117 -11.50 -5.32 6.14
N LEU A 118 -12.01 -4.25 5.53
CA LEU A 118 -12.51 -3.06 6.21
C LEU A 118 -14.02 -3.03 6.11
N THR A 119 -14.72 -2.90 7.24
CA THR A 119 -16.18 -2.75 7.27
C THR A 119 -16.55 -1.39 7.85
N THR A 120 -17.27 -0.57 7.09
CA THR A 120 -17.75 0.74 7.54
C THR A 120 -18.87 0.57 8.58
N THR A 121 -19.13 1.60 9.39
CA THR A 121 -20.30 1.58 10.30
C THR A 121 -21.64 1.51 9.56
N GLN A 122 -21.65 1.82 8.26
CA GLN A 122 -22.83 1.73 7.40
C GLN A 122 -23.03 0.32 6.83
N GLY A 123 -22.03 -0.57 6.96
CA GLY A 123 -22.08 -1.95 6.50
C GLY A 123 -21.40 -2.21 5.15
N ASP A 124 -20.77 -1.19 4.54
CA ASP A 124 -19.97 -1.39 3.34
C ASP A 124 -18.71 -2.16 3.69
N THR A 125 -18.28 -3.03 2.78
CA THR A 125 -17.15 -3.93 2.98
C THR A 125 -16.15 -3.74 1.85
N LEU A 126 -14.88 -3.53 2.20
CA LEU A 126 -13.76 -3.45 1.27
C LEU A 126 -12.78 -4.57 1.61
N THR A 127 -12.46 -5.41 0.64
CA THR A 127 -11.50 -6.50 0.77
C THR A 127 -10.27 -6.23 -0.08
N PHE A 128 -9.10 -6.39 0.52
CA PHE A 128 -7.81 -6.15 -0.08
C PHE A 128 -6.92 -7.39 0.05
N LYS A 129 -6.11 -7.66 -0.98
CA LYS A 129 -4.98 -8.60 -0.88
C LYS A 129 -3.73 -7.85 -0.44
N GLY A 130 -2.95 -8.44 0.46
CA GLY A 130 -1.69 -7.88 0.94
C GLY A 130 -0.52 -8.28 0.05
N ILE A 131 0.21 -7.29 -0.48
CA ILE A 131 1.49 -7.47 -1.15
C ILE A 131 2.59 -7.11 -0.15
N ALA A 132 3.48 -8.05 0.16
CA ALA A 132 4.52 -7.83 1.17
C ALA A 132 5.38 -6.62 0.77
N THR A 133 5.65 -5.72 1.72
CA THR A 133 6.57 -4.60 1.48
C THR A 133 8.01 -5.13 1.36
N PRO A 134 8.93 -4.36 0.73
CA PRO A 134 10.35 -4.72 0.70
C PRO A 134 10.93 -4.96 2.10
N GLU A 135 10.55 -4.15 3.10
CA GLU A 135 10.99 -4.33 4.48
C GLU A 135 10.53 -5.67 5.07
N THR A 136 9.34 -6.13 4.67
CA THR A 136 8.80 -7.43 5.09
C THR A 136 9.50 -8.58 4.39
N LEU A 137 9.88 -8.42 3.12
CA LEU A 137 10.57 -9.46 2.34
C LEU A 137 12.06 -9.57 2.70
N TYR A 138 12.72 -8.47 2.95
CA TYR A 138 14.19 -8.39 3.05
C TYR A 138 14.69 -8.05 4.45
N GLY A 139 13.80 -7.67 5.38
CA GLY A 139 14.12 -7.47 6.80
C GLY A 139 14.94 -6.22 7.14
N SER A 140 15.35 -5.45 6.13
CA SER A 140 16.02 -4.16 6.30
C SER A 140 15.07 -3.01 5.95
N LYS A 141 15.25 -1.86 6.61
CA LYS A 141 14.70 -0.61 6.07
C LYS A 141 15.34 -0.36 4.72
N ALA A 142 14.56 0.16 3.77
CA ALA A 142 15.14 0.65 2.52
C ALA A 142 16.17 1.73 2.85
N GLU A 143 17.42 1.50 2.44
CA GLU A 143 18.50 2.48 2.52
C GLU A 143 18.73 3.02 1.11
N THR A 144 18.78 4.35 1.00
CA THR A 144 19.19 4.98 -0.26
C THR A 144 20.71 4.98 -0.29
N ILE A 145 21.27 4.19 -1.21
CA ILE A 145 22.69 4.26 -1.54
C ILE A 145 22.88 5.09 -2.82
N PHE A 146 23.91 5.90 -2.86
CA PHE A 146 24.29 6.64 -4.06
C PHE A 146 25.46 5.93 -4.73
N LEU A 147 25.28 5.55 -5.99
CA LEU A 147 26.31 4.92 -6.80
C LEU A 147 26.75 5.89 -7.90
N GLU A 148 28.03 6.22 -7.94
CA GLU A 148 28.63 6.87 -9.12
C GLU A 148 29.06 5.78 -10.11
N ILE A 149 28.69 5.97 -11.37
CA ILE A 149 29.06 5.10 -12.47
C ILE A 149 30.18 5.80 -13.27
N ALA A 150 31.35 5.18 -13.36
CA ALA A 150 32.46 5.74 -14.13
C ALA A 150 32.11 5.79 -15.63
N PRO A 151 32.63 6.79 -16.38
CA PRO A 151 32.36 6.92 -17.81
C PRO A 151 33.03 5.82 -18.65
N GLU A 152 34.03 5.14 -18.11
CA GLU A 152 34.76 4.06 -18.79
C GLU A 152 34.41 2.69 -18.21
N THR A 153 34.31 1.70 -19.08
CA THR A 153 34.13 0.30 -18.69
C THR A 153 35.47 -0.39 -18.44
N LYS A 154 35.47 -1.44 -17.62
CA LYS A 154 36.64 -2.28 -17.38
C LYS A 154 36.33 -3.74 -17.67
N THR A 155 37.29 -4.45 -18.24
CA THR A 155 37.15 -5.89 -18.48
C THR A 155 36.94 -6.64 -17.16
N CYS A 156 35.88 -7.43 -17.13
CA CYS A 156 35.39 -8.21 -15.99
C CYS A 156 34.95 -9.61 -16.48
N SER A 157 34.67 -10.51 -15.54
CA SER A 157 34.18 -11.86 -15.85
C SER A 157 32.74 -12.06 -15.40
N ALA A 158 31.87 -12.48 -16.31
CA ALA A 158 30.56 -13.03 -16.00
C ALA A 158 30.62 -14.56 -16.11
N GLY A 159 31.11 -15.20 -15.05
CA GLY A 159 31.46 -16.63 -15.09
C GLY A 159 32.73 -16.87 -15.91
N THR A 160 32.64 -17.69 -16.97
CA THR A 160 33.78 -17.99 -17.86
C THR A 160 33.95 -17.01 -19.03
N ARG A 161 33.00 -16.08 -19.23
CA ARG A 161 33.04 -15.09 -20.31
C ARG A 161 33.67 -13.79 -19.83
N GLN A 162 34.66 -13.29 -20.58
CA GLN A 162 35.14 -11.92 -20.42
C GLN A 162 34.24 -10.94 -21.16
N MET A 163 33.98 -9.79 -20.54
CA MET A 163 33.19 -8.69 -21.08
C MET A 163 33.62 -7.37 -20.45
N ASP A 164 33.15 -6.26 -20.99
CA ASP A 164 33.36 -4.95 -20.40
C ASP A 164 32.21 -4.60 -19.44
N CYS A 165 32.54 -4.32 -18.18
CA CYS A 165 31.59 -3.95 -17.12
C CYS A 165 31.64 -2.45 -16.85
N LEU A 166 30.48 -1.91 -16.45
CA LEU A 166 30.41 -0.63 -15.77
C LEU A 166 31.16 -0.70 -14.43
N GLN A 167 31.88 0.37 -14.12
CA GLN A 167 32.57 0.52 -12.84
C GLN A 167 31.68 1.37 -11.92
N ILE A 168 31.34 0.84 -10.75
CA ILE A 168 30.51 1.51 -9.76
C ILE A 168 31.33 1.80 -8.50
N LYS A 169 31.12 2.95 -7.88
CA LYS A 169 31.59 3.25 -6.52
C LYS A 169 30.45 3.86 -5.71
N GLU A 170 30.37 3.50 -4.43
CA GLU A 170 29.44 4.15 -3.51
C GLU A 170 29.94 5.55 -3.16
N VAL A 171 29.02 6.52 -3.10
CA VAL A 171 29.31 7.91 -2.78
C VAL A 171 28.48 8.31 -1.57
N ASN A 172 29.12 8.93 -0.58
CA ASN A 172 28.45 9.50 0.58
C ASN A 172 28.33 11.01 0.38
N TYR A 173 27.14 11.55 0.64
CA TYR A 173 26.89 12.99 0.71
C TYR A 173 26.59 13.29 2.18
N ASP A 174 27.59 13.82 2.90
CA ASP A 174 27.42 14.31 4.28
C ASP A 174 26.59 15.62 4.33
#